data_AF-F3C596-F1
#
_entry.id   AF-F3C596-F1
#
_cell.length_a   1.000
_cell.length_b   1.000
_cell.length_c   1.000
_cell.angle_alpha   90.00
_cell.angle_beta   90.00
_cell.angle_gamma   90.00
#
_symmetry.space_group_name_H-M   'P 1'
#
loop_
_entity.id
_entity.type
_entity.pdbx_description
1 polymer ?
#
loop_
_entity_poly.entity_id
_entity_poly.type
_entity_poly.pdbx_seq_one_letter_code
_entity_poly.pdbx_strand_id
1 'polypeptide(L)'
;MKSYFSLIAAVLMLGQVATAQAENLPDFTGLVEQASPAVVNISTRQKLPDRAIANQQMPDLEGLPPMLREFLERSMPPGSRPPGAG
;
A
#
# COMPACT_ATOMS: atom_id res chain seq x y z
N MET A 1 57.50 13.68 31.94
CA MET A 1 57.80 12.52 31.06
C MET A 1 56.76 11.41 31.15
N LYS A 2 56.49 10.81 32.32
CA LYS A 2 55.53 9.69 32.49
C LYS A 2 54.07 9.99 32.11
N SER A 3 53.57 11.19 32.42
CA SER A 3 52.17 11.57 32.10
C SER A 3 51.93 11.71 30.58
N TYR A 4 52.87 12.33 29.86
CA TYR A 4 52.79 12.45 28.39
C TYR A 4 52.83 11.08 27.71
N PHE A 5 53.63 10.14 28.22
CA PHE A 5 53.66 8.78 27.72
C PHE A 5 52.31 8.06 27.91
N SER A 6 51.68 8.25 29.08
CA SER A 6 50.34 7.71 29.34
C SER A 6 49.25 8.31 28.45
N LEU A 7 49.34 9.62 28.17
CA LEU A 7 48.41 10.31 27.28
C LEU A 7 48.54 9.80 25.84
N ILE A 8 49.77 9.66 25.35
CA ILE A 8 50.05 9.14 24.00
C ILE A 8 49.57 7.68 23.90
N ALA A 9 49.81 6.86 24.92
CA ALA A 9 49.33 5.48 24.94
C ALA A 9 47.79 5.39 24.92
N ALA A 10 47.10 6.27 25.66
CA ALA A 10 45.64 6.33 25.67
C ALA A 10 45.07 6.75 24.29
N VAL A 11 45.69 7.73 23.64
CA VAL A 11 45.30 8.17 22.28
C VAL A 11 45.55 7.06 21.25
N LEU A 12 46.65 6.33 21.36
CA LEU A 12 46.95 5.20 20.48
C LEU A 12 45.93 4.06 20.64
N MET A 13 45.52 3.75 21.87
CA MET A 13 44.50 2.73 22.15
C MET A 13 43.11 3.10 21.60
N LEU A 14 42.74 4.38 21.65
CA LEU A 14 41.48 4.86 21.07
C LEU A 14 41.45 4.73 19.54
N GLY A 15 42.60 4.87 18.87
CA GLY A 15 42.72 4.71 17.42
C GLY A 15 42.49 3.28 16.90
N GLN A 16 42.56 2.26 17.78
CA GLN A 16 42.34 0.86 17.39
C GLN A 16 40.86 0.47 17.27
N VAL A 17 39.93 1.30 17.76
CA VAL A 17 38.49 1.00 17.79
C VAL A 17 37.79 1.35 16.45
N ALA A 18 38.48 2.04 15.53
CA ALA A 18 37.86 2.64 14.35
C ALA A 18 37.72 1.72 13.12
N THR A 19 38.13 0.45 13.18
CA THR A 19 38.02 -0.47 12.03
C THR A 19 36.68 -1.23 12.05
N ALA A 20 35.56 -0.50 12.00
CA ALA A 20 34.29 -1.09 11.58
C ALA A 20 34.39 -1.41 10.08
N GLN A 21 34.91 -2.59 9.75
CA GLN A 21 35.09 -3.07 8.39
C GLN A 21 33.69 -3.27 7.76
N ALA A 22 33.20 -2.29 7.01
CA ALA A 22 32.02 -2.41 6.17
C ALA A 22 32.25 -3.29 4.92
N GLU A 23 33.39 -3.99 4.86
CA GLU A 23 33.81 -4.81 3.71
C GLU A 23 33.07 -6.15 3.59
N ASN A 24 32.37 -6.59 4.64
CA ASN A 24 31.80 -7.95 4.68
C ASN A 24 30.29 -7.99 4.41
N LEU A 25 29.78 -7.06 3.60
CA LEU A 25 28.40 -7.17 3.13
C LEU A 25 28.36 -8.19 1.98
N PRO A 26 27.49 -9.21 2.07
CA PRO A 26 27.33 -10.18 0.98
C PRO A 26 26.82 -9.50 -0.30
N ASP A 27 27.42 -9.87 -1.43
CA ASP A 27 26.95 -9.46 -2.75
C ASP A 27 25.82 -10.40 -3.21
N PHE A 28 24.62 -9.84 -3.32
CA PHE A 28 23.43 -10.57 -3.75
C PHE A 28 23.16 -10.46 -5.25
N THR A 29 23.99 -9.73 -6.01
CA THR A 29 23.75 -9.43 -7.44
C THR A 29 23.50 -10.70 -8.25
N GLY A 30 24.37 -11.72 -8.13
CA GLY A 30 24.23 -12.97 -8.87
C GLY A 30 23.01 -13.83 -8.46
N LEU A 31 22.58 -13.73 -7.19
CA LEU A 31 21.37 -14.41 -6.72
C LEU A 31 20.11 -13.72 -7.26
N VAL A 32 20.11 -12.39 -7.27
CA VAL A 32 19.02 -11.59 -7.84
C VAL A 32 18.92 -11.83 -9.34
N GLU A 33 20.03 -11.88 -10.08
CA GLU A 33 20.02 -12.18 -11.51
C GLU A 33 19.39 -13.55 -11.81
N GLN A 34 19.76 -14.58 -11.06
CA GLN A 34 19.20 -15.94 -11.22
C GLN A 34 17.72 -16.04 -10.82
N ALA A 35 17.30 -15.34 -9.76
CA ALA A 35 15.95 -15.43 -9.23
C ALA A 35 14.96 -14.42 -9.84
N SER A 36 15.45 -13.31 -10.41
CA SER A 36 14.63 -12.24 -10.98
C SER A 36 13.63 -12.70 -12.06
N PRO A 37 13.92 -13.69 -12.94
CA PRO A 37 12.98 -14.09 -13.98
C PRO A 37 11.69 -14.70 -13.43
N ALA A 38 11.70 -15.16 -12.18
CA ALA A 38 10.52 -15.72 -11.53
C ALA A 38 9.53 -14.65 -11.02
N VAL A 39 9.90 -13.36 -11.03
CA VAL A 39 9.08 -12.27 -10.50
C VAL A 39 8.33 -11.58 -11.64
N VAL A 40 7.01 -11.76 -11.68
CA VAL A 40 6.13 -11.17 -12.69
C VAL A 40 5.16 -10.16 -12.08
N ASN A 41 4.90 -9.05 -12.78
CA ASN A 41 3.86 -8.11 -12.40
C ASN A 41 2.53 -8.54 -13.02
N ILE A 42 1.57 -8.91 -12.18
CA ILE A 42 0.23 -9.30 -12.60
C ILE A 42 -0.74 -8.17 -12.25
N SER A 43 -1.34 -7.57 -13.27
CA SER A 43 -2.37 -6.54 -13.14
C SER A 43 -3.64 -6.98 -13.87
N THR A 44 -4.69 -7.32 -13.15
CA THR A 44 -6.01 -7.65 -13.74
C THR A 44 -6.90 -6.42 -13.79
N ARG A 45 -7.55 -6.18 -14.92
CA ARG A 45 -8.64 -5.19 -15.04
C ARG A 45 -9.94 -5.94 -15.34
N GLN A 46 -10.92 -5.80 -14.46
CA GLN A 46 -12.26 -6.34 -14.73
C GLN A 46 -12.96 -5.39 -15.70
N LYS A 47 -13.17 -5.84 -16.94
CA LYS A 47 -14.05 -5.17 -17.89
C LYS A 47 -15.48 -5.57 -17.54
N LEU A 48 -16.18 -4.77 -16.73
CA LEU A 48 -17.63 -4.91 -16.64
C LEU A 48 -18.18 -4.71 -18.06
N PRO A 49 -19.12 -5.55 -18.54
CA PRO A 49 -19.80 -5.27 -19.79
C PRO A 49 -20.37 -3.86 -19.70
N ASP A 50 -20.25 -3.08 -20.79
CA ASP A 50 -20.85 -1.76 -20.88
C ASP A 50 -22.31 -1.91 -20.52
N ARG A 51 -22.65 -1.56 -19.29
CA ARG A 51 -24.02 -1.46 -18.80
C ARG A 51 -24.55 -0.16 -19.40
N ALA A 52 -24.54 -0.09 -20.73
CA ALA A 52 -25.31 0.85 -21.50
C ALA A 52 -26.73 0.63 -21.03
N ILE A 53 -27.15 1.51 -20.12
CA ILE A 53 -28.49 1.52 -19.59
C ILE A 53 -28.73 0.24 -18.75
N ALA A 54 -28.14 0.19 -17.55
CA ALA A 54 -29.01 -0.13 -16.42
C ALA A 54 -30.11 0.91 -16.50
N ASN A 55 -31.18 0.55 -17.20
CA ASN A 55 -32.38 1.34 -17.27
C ASN A 55 -32.70 1.71 -15.83
N GLN A 56 -33.21 2.90 -15.63
CA GLN A 56 -33.58 3.50 -14.36
C GLN A 56 -34.74 2.71 -13.70
N GLN A 57 -34.64 1.38 -13.65
CA GLN A 57 -35.41 0.48 -12.84
C GLN A 57 -34.85 0.63 -11.44
N MET A 58 -35.35 1.66 -10.77
CA MET A 58 -35.38 1.73 -9.32
C MET A 58 -35.84 0.34 -8.82
N PRO A 59 -35.07 -0.34 -7.96
CA PRO A 59 -35.51 -1.58 -7.35
C PRO A 59 -36.86 -1.35 -6.68
N ASP A 60 -37.80 -2.30 -6.80
CA ASP A 60 -39.08 -2.20 -6.08
C ASP A 60 -38.80 -2.16 -4.56
N LEU A 61 -39.13 -1.02 -3.93
CA LEU A 61 -38.84 -0.73 -2.53
C LEU A 61 -40.02 -1.10 -1.61
N GLU A 62 -41.16 -1.56 -2.16
CA GLU A 62 -42.37 -1.83 -1.37
C GLU A 62 -42.23 -3.06 -0.44
N GLY A 63 -41.33 -3.99 -0.77
CA GLY A 63 -41.08 -5.19 0.03
C GLY A 63 -39.94 -5.07 1.06
N LEU A 64 -39.28 -3.91 1.16
CA LEU A 64 -38.09 -3.76 2.01
C LEU A 64 -38.45 -3.27 3.43
N PRO A 65 -37.73 -3.74 4.47
CA PRO A 65 -37.80 -3.18 5.81
C PRO A 65 -37.56 -1.66 5.82
N PRO A 66 -38.24 -0.88 6.68
CA PRO A 66 -38.19 0.59 6.67
C PRO A 66 -36.77 1.18 6.71
N MET A 67 -35.90 0.60 7.54
CA MET A 67 -34.50 1.05 7.66
C MET A 67 -33.71 0.92 6.34
N LEU A 68 -33.97 -0.12 5.56
CA LEU A 68 -33.29 -0.35 4.28
C LEU A 68 -33.84 0.56 3.19
N ARG A 69 -35.16 0.80 3.21
CA ARG A 69 -35.83 1.72 2.28
C ARG A 69 -35.26 3.14 2.39
N GLU A 70 -35.18 3.68 3.60
CA GLU A 70 -34.67 5.04 3.84
C GLU A 70 -33.21 5.20 3.41
N PHE A 71 -32.39 4.18 3.63
CA PHE A 71 -30.98 4.17 3.23
C PHE A 71 -30.83 4.27 1.69
N LEU A 72 -31.62 3.46 0.94
CA LEU A 72 -31.57 3.45 -0.51
C LEU A 72 -32.08 4.77 -1.09
N GLU A 73 -33.19 5.30 -0.57
CA GLU A 73 -33.75 6.59 -1.02
C GLU A 73 -32.78 7.75 -0.82
N ARG A 74 -32.05 7.79 0.30
CA ARG A 74 -31.06 8.85 0.58
C ARG A 74 -29.78 8.75 -0.26
N SER A 75 -29.49 7.57 -0.80
CA SER A 75 -28.32 7.34 -1.65
C SER A 75 -28.55 7.70 -3.13
N MET A 76 -29.79 8.02 -3.52
CA MET A 76 -30.12 8.36 -4.90
C MET A 76 -29.79 9.84 -5.24
N PRO A 77 -29.20 10.11 -6.42
CA PRO A 77 -28.90 11.48 -6.85
C PRO A 77 -30.19 12.31 -7.04
N PRO A 78 -30.18 13.61 -6.66
CA PRO A 78 -31.30 14.52 -6.88
C PRO A 78 -31.54 14.70 -8.39
N GLY A 79 -32.54 14.00 -8.91
CA GLY A 79 -32.85 13.94 -10.34
C GLY A 79 -33.47 12.61 -10.81
N SER A 80 -33.43 11.57 -9.96
CA SER A 80 -33.95 10.23 -10.25
C SER A 80 -35.33 9.92 -9.62
N ARG A 81 -36.03 10.94 -9.09
CA ARG A 81 -37.34 10.78 -8.43
C ARG A 81 -38.46 10.68 -9.48
N PRO A 82 -39.26 9.60 -9.53
CA PRO A 82 -40.36 9.51 -10.47
C PRO A 82 -41.47 10.53 -10.13
N PRO A 83 -42.10 11.16 -11.13
CA PRO A 83 -43.26 12.02 -10.92
C PRO A 83 -44.46 11.14 -10.55
N GLY A 84 -44.77 11.03 -9.26
CA GLY A 84 -45.90 10.21 -8.81
C GLY A 84 -45.98 9.86 -7.33
N ALA A 85 -45.01 10.24 -6.50
CA ALA A 85 -45.15 10.10 -5.04
C ALA A 85 -45.97 11.28 -4.48
N GLY A 86 -47.30 11.11 -4.49
CA GLY A 86 -48.23 11.84 -3.62
C GLY A 86 -48.29 11.22 -2.24
#